data_AF-A0A920UG86-F1
#
_entry.id   AF-A0A920UG86-F1
#
_cell.length_a   1.000
_cell.length_b   1.000
_cell.length_c   1.000
_cell.angle_alpha   90.00
_cell.angle_beta   90.00
_cell.angle_gamma   90.00
#
_symmetry.space_group_name_H-M   'P 1'
#
loop_
_entity.id
_entity.type
_entity.pdbx_description
1 polymer ?
#
loop_
_entity_poly.entity_id
_entity_poly.type
_entity_poly.pdbx_seq_one_letter_code
_entity_poly.pdbx_strand_id
1 'polypeptide(L)'
;MWLIPKSHFWGAIEHSEKWMVGTREDMCIPEKNLPDFKEIPILLKSGSASFHHSLIVHRSGANKTKQPRRGWAIHYMSSKSRWTGDIDSKPDFKLINGKSFPGCV
;
A
#
# COMPACT_ATOMS: atom_id res chain seq x y z
N MET A 1 -6.32 6.21 -8.39
CA MET A 1 -5.05 6.17 -7.62
C MET A 1 -3.94 6.63 -8.55
N TRP A 2 -2.87 7.21 -8.02
CA TRP A 2 -1.66 7.52 -8.78
C TRP A 2 -0.52 6.65 -8.25
N LEU A 3 0.40 6.23 -9.12
CA LEU A 3 1.62 5.53 -8.71
C LEU A 3 2.82 6.03 -9.47
N ILE A 4 4.01 5.80 -8.90
CA ILE A 4 5.27 5.98 -9.62
C ILE A 4 5.70 4.61 -10.17
N PRO A 5 5.76 4.42 -11.50
CA PRO A 5 6.19 3.15 -12.08
C PRO A 5 7.56 2.71 -11.57
N LYS A 6 7.76 1.41 -11.37
CA LYS A 6 9.02 0.80 -10.91
C LYS A 6 9.50 1.22 -9.51
N SER A 7 8.79 2.08 -8.79
CA SER A 7 9.19 2.53 -7.45
C SER A 7 9.33 1.42 -6.40
N HIS A 8 8.70 0.26 -6.61
CA HIS A 8 8.87 -0.92 -5.75
C HIS A 8 10.32 -1.47 -5.71
N PHE A 9 11.16 -1.12 -6.69
CA PHE A 9 12.58 -1.47 -6.67
C PHE A 9 13.42 -0.57 -5.74
N TRP A 10 12.84 0.53 -5.22
CA TRP A 10 13.54 1.43 -4.29
C TRP A 10 13.56 0.91 -2.85
N GLY A 11 12.86 -0.19 -2.58
CA GLY A 11 12.71 -0.73 -1.23
C GLY A 11 11.64 -0.01 -0.41
N ALA A 12 11.62 -0.30 0.88
CA ALA A 12 10.75 0.42 1.81
C ALA A 12 11.33 1.81 2.09
N ILE A 13 10.52 2.85 1.91
CA ILE A 13 10.91 4.24 2.13
C ILE A 13 10.21 4.76 3.38
N GLU A 14 10.95 5.49 4.20
CA GLU A 14 10.43 6.05 5.44
C GLU A 14 9.33 7.09 5.19
N HIS A 15 8.23 6.96 5.93
CA HIS A 15 7.13 7.92 5.93
C HIS A 15 7.29 8.82 7.17
N SER A 16 8.20 9.80 7.09
CA SER A 16 8.62 10.62 8.22
C SER A 16 8.04 12.04 8.23
N GLU A 17 7.36 12.47 7.17
CA GLU A 17 6.71 13.78 7.12
C GLU A 17 5.23 13.67 7.47
N LYS A 18 4.74 14.60 8.30
CA LYS A 18 3.33 14.66 8.66
C LYS A 18 2.50 15.20 7.50
N TRP A 19 1.41 14.52 7.21
CA TRP A 19 0.42 14.90 6.21
C TRP A 19 -0.95 15.06 6.84
N MET A 20 -1.60 16.21 6.65
CA MET A 20 -2.95 16.46 7.18
C MET A 20 -4.03 16.20 6.13
N VAL A 21 -4.99 15.32 6.45
CA VAL A 21 -6.22 15.10 5.67
C VAL A 21 -7.43 15.57 6.47
N GLY A 22 -7.82 16.83 6.28
CA GLY A 22 -8.85 17.45 7.12
C GLY A 22 -8.36 17.51 8.58
N THR A 23 -9.04 16.79 9.48
CA THR A 23 -8.65 16.68 10.89
C THR A 23 -7.76 15.47 11.21
N ARG A 24 -7.50 14.59 10.24
CA ARG A 24 -6.67 13.40 10.42
C ARG A 24 -5.20 13.72 10.13
N GLU A 25 -4.32 13.41 11.09
CA GLU A 25 -2.88 13.35 10.86
C GLU A 25 -2.52 11.97 10.28
N ASP A 26 -1.74 11.97 9.21
CA ASP A 26 -1.19 10.81 8.53
C ASP A 26 0.31 11.04 8.29
N MET A 27 1.02 10.06 7.73
CA MET A 27 2.43 10.21 7.37
C MET A 27 2.63 10.04 5.87
N CYS A 28 3.50 10.85 5.28
CA CYS A 28 3.92 10.75 3.89
C CYS A 28 5.44 10.62 3.77
N ILE A 29 5.87 10.17 2.59
CA ILE A 29 7.28 10.20 2.20
C ILE A 29 7.65 11.67 1.94
N PRO A 30 8.69 12.20 2.59
CA PRO A 30 9.20 13.52 2.23
C PRO A 30 9.60 13.57 0.76
N GLU A 31 9.14 14.57 0.01
CA GLU A 31 9.38 14.63 -1.44
C GLU A 31 10.88 14.63 -1.79
N LYS A 32 11.71 15.24 -0.95
CA LYS A 32 13.18 15.23 -1.05
C LYS A 32 13.81 13.83 -0.99
N ASN A 33 13.09 12.83 -0.46
CA ASN A 33 13.52 11.44 -0.38
C ASN A 33 13.13 10.65 -1.63
N LEU A 34 12.34 11.23 -2.53
CA LEU A 34 11.98 10.62 -3.80
C LEU A 34 13.00 11.07 -4.87
N PRO A 35 13.53 10.15 -5.69
CA PRO A 35 14.26 10.54 -6.89
C PRO A 35 13.32 11.26 -7.86
N ASP A 36 13.86 11.93 -8.88
CA ASP A 36 13.04 12.51 -9.94
C ASP A 36 12.01 11.51 -10.45
N PHE A 37 10.73 11.84 -10.28
CA PHE A 37 9.64 10.91 -10.51
C PHE A 37 8.58 11.47 -11.44
N LYS A 38 7.94 10.55 -12.15
CA LYS A 38 6.69 10.81 -12.88
C LYS A 38 5.67 9.80 -12.43
N GLU A 39 4.60 10.28 -11.83
CA GLU A 39 3.47 9.45 -11.50
C GLU A 39 2.50 9.29 -12.69
N ILE A 40 1.77 8.19 -12.69
CA ILE A 40 0.71 7.91 -13.67
C ILE A 40 -0.59 7.53 -12.94
N PRO A 41 -1.75 7.86 -13.52
CA PRO A 41 -3.03 7.50 -12.93
C PRO A 41 -3.38 6.04 -13.25
N ILE A 42 -3.92 5.35 -12.25
CA ILE A 42 -4.66 4.11 -12.43
C ILE A 42 -6.14 4.46 -12.46
N LEU A 43 -6.74 4.34 -13.64
CA LEU A 43 -8.15 4.55 -13.91
C LEU A 43 -8.85 3.18 -13.96
N LEU A 44 -9.88 3.01 -13.15
CA LEU A 44 -10.64 1.76 -13.04
C LEU A 44 -12.13 2.02 -13.25
N LYS A 45 -12.78 1.08 -13.92
CA LYS A 45 -14.25 0.97 -13.94
C LYS A 45 -14.71 0.24 -12.68
N SER A 46 -15.98 0.42 -12.32
CA SER A 46 -16.60 -0.37 -11.24
C SER A 46 -16.46 -1.87 -11.53
N GLY A 47 -16.11 -2.66 -10.50
CA GLY A 47 -15.85 -4.10 -10.62
C GLY A 47 -14.47 -4.48 -11.16
N SER A 48 -13.64 -3.52 -11.57
CA SER A 48 -12.24 -3.79 -11.97
C SER A 48 -11.29 -3.72 -10.78
N ALA A 49 -10.12 -4.34 -10.92
CA ALA A 49 -9.05 -4.31 -9.93
C ALA A 49 -7.72 -3.90 -10.55
N SER A 50 -6.81 -3.40 -9.71
CA SER A 50 -5.40 -3.20 -10.05
C SER A 50 -4.53 -4.01 -9.09
N PHE A 51 -3.50 -4.66 -9.62
CA PHE A 51 -2.51 -5.38 -8.83
C PHE A 51 -1.21 -4.59 -8.81
N HIS A 52 -0.61 -4.44 -7.64
CA HIS A 52 0.68 -3.76 -7.48
C HIS A 52 1.45 -4.34 -6.30
N HIS A 53 2.77 -4.19 -6.34
CA HIS A 53 3.64 -4.60 -5.25
C HIS A 53 3.41 -3.73 -4.01
N SER A 54 3.55 -4.28 -2.80
CA SER A 54 3.35 -3.55 -1.53
C SER A 54 4.29 -2.35 -1.34
N LEU A 55 5.43 -2.36 -2.04
CA LEU A 55 6.43 -1.30 -2.03
C LEU A 55 6.23 -0.25 -3.14
N ILE A 56 5.18 -0.35 -3.96
CA ILE A 56 4.93 0.69 -4.96
C ILE A 56 4.61 2.01 -4.23
N VAL A 57 5.29 3.09 -4.58
CA VAL A 57 4.91 4.42 -4.13
C VAL A 57 3.64 4.82 -4.86
N HIS A 58 2.58 5.07 -4.11
CA HIS A 58 1.27 5.40 -4.64
C HIS A 58 0.54 6.39 -3.71
N ARG A 59 -0.43 7.12 -4.29
CA ARG A 59 -1.23 8.08 -3.54
C ARG A 59 -2.64 8.23 -4.10
N SER A 60 -3.50 8.85 -3.31
CA SER A 60 -4.81 9.34 -3.74
C SER A 60 -4.90 10.84 -3.52
N GLY A 61 -5.28 11.58 -4.56
CA GLY A 61 -5.56 13.02 -4.45
C GLY A 61 -6.96 13.29 -3.90
N ALA A 62 -7.25 14.57 -3.64
CA ALA A 62 -8.56 15.03 -3.21
C ALA A 62 -9.66 14.67 -4.23
N ASN A 63 -10.82 14.22 -3.74
CA ASN A 63 -11.99 14.00 -4.57
C ASN A 63 -12.68 15.34 -4.85
N LYS A 64 -12.67 15.78 -6.11
CA LYS A 64 -13.28 17.04 -6.56
C LYS A 64 -14.74 16.87 -7.01
N THR A 65 -15.34 15.70 -6.82
CA THR A 65 -16.72 15.39 -7.20
C THR A 65 -17.63 15.29 -5.98
N LYS A 66 -18.94 15.39 -6.19
CA LYS A 66 -19.95 15.20 -5.12
C LYS A 66 -20.19 13.72 -4.77
N GLN A 67 -19.64 12.77 -5.54
CA GLN A 67 -19.88 11.35 -5.35
C GLN A 67 -18.68 10.69 -4.65
N PRO A 68 -18.89 9.86 -3.63
CA PRO A 68 -17.80 9.19 -2.94
C PRO A 68 -17.14 8.15 -3.84
N ARG A 69 -15.80 8.14 -3.88
CA ARG A 69 -15.03 7.06 -4.50
C ARG A 69 -14.79 5.95 -3.47
N ARG A 70 -15.37 4.77 -3.69
CA ARG A 70 -15.15 3.58 -2.85
C ARG A 70 -14.18 2.63 -3.52
N GLY A 71 -13.32 2.00 -2.73
CA GLY A 71 -12.39 0.97 -3.20
C GLY A 71 -12.02 0.07 -2.03
N TRP A 72 -11.74 -1.20 -2.34
CA TRP A 72 -11.30 -2.20 -1.36
C TRP A 72 -9.86 -2.61 -1.69
N ALA A 73 -9.04 -2.71 -0.65
CA ALA A 73 -7.68 -3.23 -0.75
C ALA A 73 -7.64 -4.60 -0.08
N ILE A 74 -7.03 -5.57 -0.76
CA ILE A 74 -6.76 -6.90 -0.23
C ILE A 74 -5.26 -7.12 -0.37
N HIS A 75 -4.58 -7.37 0.74
CA HIS A 75 -3.15 -7.60 0.75
C HIS A 75 -2.88 -9.10 0.77
N TYR A 76 -2.04 -9.55 -0.14
CA TYR A 76 -1.55 -10.92 -0.21
C TYR A 76 -0.06 -10.93 0.09
N MET A 77 0.40 -11.98 0.74
CA MET A 77 1.82 -12.23 0.96
C MET A 77 2.13 -13.71 0.84
N SER A 78 3.41 -14.03 0.67
CA SER A 78 3.85 -15.42 0.62
C SER A 78 3.62 -16.09 1.97
N SER A 79 3.18 -17.36 1.98
CA SER A 79 3.16 -18.18 3.20
C SER A 79 4.54 -18.51 3.75
N LYS A 80 5.61 -18.03 3.10
CA LYS A 80 6.99 -18.06 3.62
C LYS A 80 7.38 -16.77 4.35
N SER A 81 6.53 -15.74 4.34
CA SER A 81 6.77 -14.51 5.07
C SER A 81 6.73 -14.76 6.58
N ARG A 82 7.45 -13.95 7.36
CA ARG A 82 7.52 -14.06 8.81
C ARG A 82 6.94 -12.82 9.47
N TRP A 83 6.24 -13.04 10.58
CA TRP A 83 5.86 -11.97 11.48
C TRP A 83 7.11 -11.52 12.25
N THR A 84 7.37 -10.21 12.28
CA THR A 84 8.54 -9.62 12.93
C THR A 84 8.18 -8.78 14.15
N GLY A 85 6.90 -8.66 14.48
CA GLY A 85 6.42 -7.98 15.69
C GLY A 85 6.34 -8.93 16.88
N ASP A 86 5.71 -8.45 17.96
CA ASP A 86 5.41 -9.25 19.14
C ASP A 86 4.47 -10.41 18.78
N ILE A 87 4.81 -11.63 19.21
CA ILE A 87 4.07 -12.85 18.85
C ILE A 87 2.64 -12.84 19.39
N ASP A 88 2.43 -12.24 20.56
CA ASP A 88 1.12 -12.14 21.20
C ASP A 88 0.18 -11.19 20.43
N SER A 89 0.75 -10.32 19.60
CA SER A 89 0.02 -9.40 18.72
C SER A 89 -0.14 -9.91 17.28
N LYS A 90 0.37 -11.12 16.97
CA LYS A 90 0.35 -11.66 15.61
C LYS A 90 -1.10 -11.84 15.12
N PRO A 91 -1.51 -11.18 14.02
CA PRO A 91 -2.84 -11.39 13.45
C PRO A 91 -3.02 -12.82 12.91
N ASP A 92 -4.28 -13.25 12.80
CA ASP A 92 -4.63 -14.46 12.06
C ASP A 92 -4.51 -14.21 10.54
N PHE A 93 -3.52 -14.86 9.91
CA PHE A 93 -3.30 -14.81 8.46
C PHE A 93 -3.91 -16.05 7.82
N LYS A 94 -5.01 -15.86 7.08
CA LYS A 94 -5.72 -16.98 6.44
C LYS A 94 -4.98 -17.46 5.20
N LEU A 95 -4.69 -18.76 5.14
CA LEU A 95 -4.20 -19.41 3.93
C LEU A 95 -5.31 -19.42 2.87
N ILE A 96 -5.10 -18.68 1.77
CA ILE A 96 -6.06 -18.63 0.66
C ILE A 96 -5.79 -19.72 -0.38
N ASN A 97 -4.51 -20.06 -0.62
CA ASN A 97 -4.13 -21.08 -1.58
C ASN A 97 -2.74 -21.68 -1.26
N GLY A 98 -2.52 -22.96 -1.61
CA GLY A 98 -1.24 -23.64 -1.47
C GLY A 98 -1.05 -24.30 -0.09
N LYS A 99 0.08 -24.02 0.56
CA LYS A 99 0.45 -24.62 1.86
C LYS A 99 1.07 -23.61 2.82
N SER A 100 0.88 -23.85 4.11
CA SER A 100 1.54 -23.11 5.20
C SER A 100 2.87 -23.75 5.59
N PHE A 101 3.75 -22.95 6.18
CA PHE A 101 5.07 -23.39 6.65
C PHE A 101 5.24 -23.10 8.14
N PRO A 102 5.80 -24.04 8.94
CA PRO A 102 6.06 -23.81 10.36
C PRO A 102 6.86 -22.52 10.61
N GLY A 103 6.41 -21.71 11.57
CA GLY A 103 7.05 -20.44 11.92
C GLY A 103 6.91 -19.33 10.89
N CYS A 104 6.06 -19.50 9.88
CA CYS A 104 5.67 -18.44 8.94
C CYS A 104 4.26 -17.92 9.25
N VAL A 105 3.82 -16.94 8.48
CA VAL A 105 2.44 -16.46 8.43
C VAL A 105 1.52 -17.39 7.64
#